data_AF-A0A7L4KPC9-F1
#
_entry.id   AF-A0A7L4KPC9-F1
#
_cell.length_a   1.000
_cell.length_b   1.000
_cell.length_c   1.000
_cell.angle_alpha   90.00
_cell.angle_beta   90.00
_cell.angle_gamma   90.00
#
_symmetry.space_group_name_H-M   'P 1'
#
loop_
_entity.id
_entity.type
_entity.pdbx_description
1 polymer ?
#
loop_
_entity_poly.entity_id
_entity_poly.type
_entity_poly.pdbx_seq_one_letter_code
_entity_poly.pdbx_strand_id
1 'polypeptide(L)'
;QDALLLVQEAKPECRGRWYLPAGRMEPGEGIVAALQREVKEESGLECEPLTLLVLEERGPAWIRFAFLARATGGTLKTLEEADAESLQATWWPGDPRALPLRSLDILPVLDLAARYRRSPPHPPTLPRELPCSPLCLRLLLPFANAAGDLWVLLATAGTPRLPVVACGTSPSELRAGLRPPLLRLLRDCLAWDPQPGALGLLGLQHRPGGSGETDGICFNVVLSIPPGSQRDEPPEPRDPALRWWQVREERLRGRILQRLSAAVPVRS
;
A
#
# COMPACT_ATOMS: atom_id res chain seq x y z
N GLN A 1 -6.80 0.35 26.98
CA GLN A 1 -7.47 1.62 26.63
C GLN A 1 -7.11 1.95 25.19
N ASP A 2 -8.04 2.47 24.40
CA ASP A 2 -7.76 2.91 23.02
C ASP A 2 -7.08 4.28 23.06
N ALA A 3 -5.75 4.28 23.15
CA ALA A 3 -4.94 5.48 23.05
C ALA A 3 -4.11 5.47 21.74
N LEU A 4 -3.84 6.66 21.24
CA LEU A 4 -3.03 6.92 20.05
C LEU A 4 -1.62 7.31 20.47
N LEU A 5 -0.60 6.72 19.87
CA LEU A 5 0.76 7.23 20.02
C LEU A 5 0.94 8.45 19.13
N LEU A 6 1.27 9.59 19.74
CA LEU A 6 1.58 10.84 19.04
C LEU A 6 2.94 11.35 19.52
N VAL A 7 3.65 12.02 18.62
CA VAL A 7 4.94 12.67 18.88
C VAL A 7 4.79 14.18 18.70
N GLN A 8 5.54 14.95 19.48
CA GLN A 8 5.57 16.40 19.36
C GLN A 8 6.81 16.82 18.57
N GLU A 9 6.58 17.51 17.46
CA GLU A 9 7.58 17.87 16.46
C GLU A 9 8.67 18.81 17.01
N ALA A 10 9.93 18.50 16.71
CA ALA A 10 11.07 19.36 17.03
C ALA A 10 11.45 20.33 15.89
N LYS A 11 11.11 19.98 14.64
CA LYS A 11 11.50 20.71 13.42
C LYS A 11 10.96 22.15 13.39
N PRO A 12 11.77 23.17 13.05
CA PRO A 12 11.38 24.58 13.17
C PRO A 12 10.04 24.95 12.54
N GLU A 13 9.72 24.41 11.37
CA GLU A 13 8.53 24.70 10.58
C GLU A 13 7.22 24.21 11.22
N CYS A 14 7.28 23.23 12.12
CA CYS A 14 6.14 22.65 12.79
C CYS A 14 6.37 22.42 14.29
N ARG A 15 7.37 23.08 14.88
CA ARG A 15 7.81 22.85 16.25
C ARG A 15 6.66 22.97 17.25
N GLY A 16 6.55 21.99 18.15
CA GLY A 16 5.50 21.96 19.17
C GLY A 16 4.14 21.43 18.70
N ARG A 17 3.96 21.19 17.39
CA ARG A 17 2.75 20.53 16.85
C ARG A 17 2.84 19.02 17.02
N TRP A 18 1.69 18.35 17.01
CA TRP A 18 1.59 16.91 17.21
C TRP A 18 1.34 16.15 15.90
N TYR A 19 1.94 14.98 15.77
CA TYR A 19 1.77 14.10 14.62
C TYR A 19 1.91 12.61 15.00
N LEU A 20 1.64 11.72 14.03
CA LEU A 20 2.01 10.30 14.17
C LEU A 20 3.53 10.16 14.04
N PRO A 21 4.16 9.15 14.67
CA PRO A 21 5.56 8.83 14.36
C PRO A 21 5.73 8.58 12.86
N ALA A 22 6.61 9.34 12.20
CA ALA A 22 6.74 9.30 10.76
C ALA A 22 8.03 9.97 10.24
N GLY A 23 8.78 9.23 9.45
CA GLY A 23 9.85 9.80 8.64
C GLY A 23 10.13 9.03 7.36
N ARG A 24 11.33 9.24 6.83
CA ARG A 24 11.71 8.78 5.48
C ARG A 24 12.54 7.51 5.61
N MET A 25 12.29 6.55 4.73
CA MET A 25 13.18 5.41 4.58
C MET A 25 14.60 5.87 4.21
N GLU A 26 15.60 5.30 4.86
CA GLU A 26 16.99 5.51 4.50
C GLU A 26 17.43 4.58 3.35
N PRO A 27 18.45 4.96 2.55
CA PRO A 27 19.00 4.08 1.53
C PRO A 27 19.51 2.76 2.15
N GLY A 28 19.09 1.63 1.59
CA GLY A 28 19.50 0.31 2.09
C GLY A 28 18.71 -0.18 3.31
N GLU A 29 17.66 0.53 3.71
CA GLU A 29 16.78 0.16 4.81
C GLU A 29 15.45 -0.45 4.30
N GLY A 30 14.96 -1.49 4.96
CA GLY A 30 13.66 -2.10 4.64
C GLY A 30 12.49 -1.26 5.15
N ILE A 31 11.33 -1.36 4.48
CA ILE A 31 10.11 -0.62 4.85
C ILE A 31 9.73 -0.83 6.34
N VAL A 32 9.83 -2.07 6.84
CA VAL A 32 9.52 -2.38 8.25
C VAL A 32 10.62 -1.88 9.19
N ALA A 33 11.89 -1.96 8.80
CA ALA A 33 12.99 -1.42 9.58
C ALA A 33 12.86 0.10 9.75
N ALA A 34 12.54 0.82 8.67
CA ALA A 34 12.27 2.25 8.73
C ALA A 34 11.11 2.59 9.67
N LEU A 35 10.00 1.85 9.60
CA LEU A 35 8.89 2.04 10.56
C LEU A 35 9.36 1.89 12.01
N GLN A 36 10.16 0.86 12.31
CA GLN A 36 10.62 0.58 13.66
C GLN A 36 11.63 1.62 14.16
N ARG A 37 12.55 2.05 13.30
CA ARG A 37 13.53 3.10 13.59
C ARG A 37 12.83 4.42 13.90
N GLU A 38 11.95 4.89 13.02
CA GLU A 38 11.22 6.16 13.18
C GLU A 38 10.39 6.17 14.47
N VAL A 39 9.69 5.07 14.77
CA VAL A 39 8.94 4.96 16.05
C VAL A 39 9.90 5.03 17.25
N LYS A 40 11.06 4.38 17.19
CA LYS A 40 12.01 4.36 18.29
C LYS A 40 12.68 5.72 18.50
N GLU A 41 13.10 6.38 17.43
CA GLU A 41 13.75 7.70 17.46
C GLU A 41 12.80 8.79 18.00
N GLU A 42 11.58 8.83 17.48
CA GLU A 42 10.63 9.91 17.81
C GLU A 42 9.84 9.64 19.09
N SER A 43 9.69 8.38 19.53
CA SER A 43 8.86 8.04 20.70
C SER A 43 9.54 7.23 21.80
N GLY A 44 10.75 6.74 21.57
CA GLY A 44 11.47 5.86 22.51
C GLY A 44 10.93 4.42 22.60
N LEU A 45 9.84 4.13 21.90
CA LEU A 45 9.18 2.81 21.93
C LEU A 45 9.69 1.87 20.83
N GLU A 46 9.72 0.58 21.15
CA GLU A 46 9.88 -0.48 20.15
C GLU A 46 8.50 -0.93 19.66
N CYS A 47 8.40 -1.35 18.41
CA CYS A 47 7.12 -1.76 17.84
C CYS A 47 7.22 -2.87 16.81
N GLU A 48 6.07 -3.54 16.59
CA GLU A 48 5.89 -4.51 15.51
C GLU A 48 4.66 -4.12 14.66
N PRO A 49 4.76 -4.13 13.32
CA PRO A 49 3.63 -3.83 12.46
C PRO A 49 2.59 -4.97 12.49
N LEU A 50 1.32 -4.62 12.60
CA LEU A 50 0.20 -5.54 12.49
C LEU A 50 -0.30 -5.65 11.04
N THR A 51 -0.40 -4.51 10.34
CA THR A 51 -0.76 -4.46 8.92
C THR A 51 -0.42 -3.11 8.32
N LEU A 52 -0.20 -3.06 7.01
CA LEU A 52 -0.34 -1.84 6.22
C LEU A 52 -1.82 -1.45 6.14
N LEU A 53 -2.17 -0.22 6.51
CA LEU A 53 -3.54 0.31 6.49
C LEU A 53 -3.89 0.99 5.16
N VAL A 54 -2.91 1.68 4.56
CA VAL A 54 -3.07 2.40 3.30
C VAL A 54 -1.71 2.64 2.65
N LEU A 55 -1.71 2.59 1.32
CA LEU A 55 -0.64 3.14 0.48
C LEU A 55 -1.10 4.50 -0.05
N GLU A 56 -0.35 5.56 0.22
CA GLU A 56 -0.68 6.89 -0.28
C GLU A 56 0.37 7.37 -1.26
N GLU A 57 -0.06 7.82 -2.42
CA GLU A 57 0.73 8.59 -3.38
C GLU A 57 0.50 10.06 -3.04
N ARG A 58 1.55 10.84 -2.75
CA ARG A 58 1.36 12.29 -2.49
C ARG A 58 2.23 13.15 -3.36
N GLY A 59 1.59 13.93 -4.21
CA GLY A 59 2.29 14.78 -5.15
C GLY A 59 3.21 13.97 -6.09
N PRO A 60 4.23 14.62 -6.66
CA PRO A 60 5.07 14.00 -7.67
C PRO A 60 6.02 12.97 -7.04
N ALA A 61 5.86 11.68 -7.38
CA ALA A 61 6.83 10.62 -7.08
C ALA A 61 7.09 10.31 -5.60
N TRP A 62 6.10 10.50 -4.72
CA TRP A 62 6.22 10.16 -3.29
C TRP A 62 5.16 9.17 -2.85
N ILE A 63 5.59 8.13 -2.14
CA ILE A 63 4.75 7.06 -1.63
C ILE A 63 4.91 7.00 -0.11
N ARG A 64 3.81 7.01 0.63
CA ARG A 64 3.76 6.78 2.07
C ARG A 64 3.06 5.48 2.40
N PHE A 65 3.71 4.70 3.26
CA PHE A 65 3.17 3.50 3.88
C PHE A 65 2.68 3.85 5.28
N ALA A 66 1.37 3.72 5.54
CA ALA A 66 0.84 3.93 6.88
C ALA A 66 0.50 2.57 7.52
N PHE A 67 1.17 2.25 8.62
CA PHE A 67 0.99 0.97 9.33
C PHE A 67 0.15 1.14 10.58
N LEU A 68 -0.65 0.11 10.89
CA LEU A 68 -1.07 -0.14 12.26
C LEU A 68 0.03 -0.96 12.92
N ALA A 69 0.60 -0.46 14.01
CA ALA A 69 1.63 -1.16 14.77
C ALA A 69 1.21 -1.31 16.25
N ARG A 70 1.92 -2.20 16.95
CA ARG A 70 1.77 -2.41 18.39
C ARG A 70 3.11 -2.18 19.06
N ALA A 71 3.13 -1.42 20.15
CA ALA A 71 4.30 -1.28 20.99
C ALA A 71 4.67 -2.62 21.64
N THR A 72 5.95 -2.97 21.61
CA THR A 72 6.49 -4.25 22.11
C THR A 72 7.53 -4.07 23.20
N GLY A 73 8.02 -2.84 23.41
CA GLY A 73 9.05 -2.52 24.39
C GLY A 73 9.44 -1.05 24.35
N GLY A 74 10.60 -0.73 24.91
CA GLY A 74 11.11 0.63 25.03
C GLY A 74 10.47 1.45 26.15
N THR A 75 10.87 2.72 26.23
CA THR A 75 10.39 3.69 27.22
C THR A 75 9.85 4.90 26.47
N LEU A 76 8.67 5.38 26.85
CA LEU A 76 8.05 6.52 26.19
C LEU A 76 8.91 7.78 26.41
N LYS A 77 9.35 8.40 25.31
CA LYS A 77 10.19 9.59 25.28
C LYS A 77 9.50 10.79 25.93
N THR A 78 10.18 11.38 26.90
CA THR A 78 9.73 12.52 27.69
C THR A 78 10.35 13.84 27.21
N LEU A 79 9.93 14.98 27.77
CA LEU A 79 10.50 16.29 27.42
C LEU A 79 11.96 16.44 27.82
N GLU A 80 12.39 15.71 28.85
CA GLU A 80 13.78 15.65 29.31
C GLU A 80 14.71 15.00 28.26
N GLU A 81 14.14 14.20 27.36
CA GLU A 81 14.83 13.51 26.27
C GLU A 81 14.64 14.22 24.91
N ALA A 82 14.16 15.46 24.91
CA ALA A 82 13.92 16.23 23.70
C ALA A 82 15.20 16.40 22.88
N ASP A 83 15.10 16.13 21.58
CA ASP A 83 16.22 16.24 20.63
C ASP A 83 15.74 16.76 19.26
N ALA A 84 16.51 16.49 18.21
CA ALA A 84 16.20 16.91 16.84
C ALA A 84 15.08 16.06 16.19
N GLU A 85 14.84 14.84 16.66
CA GLU A 85 13.82 13.94 16.15
C GLU A 85 12.44 14.35 16.67
N SER A 86 12.33 14.56 17.98
CA SER A 86 11.07 14.96 18.62
C SER A 86 11.30 15.57 20.00
N LEU A 87 10.32 16.35 20.45
CA LEU A 87 10.34 16.94 21.79
C LEU A 87 9.89 15.93 22.86
N GLN A 88 8.90 15.11 22.55
CA GLN A 88 8.33 14.10 23.45
C GLN A 88 7.34 13.21 22.67
N ALA A 89 6.86 12.15 23.31
CA ALA A 89 5.75 11.34 22.84
C ALA A 89 4.69 11.14 23.92
N THR A 90 3.45 10.87 23.50
CA THR A 90 2.33 10.62 24.41
C THR A 90 1.38 9.57 23.88
N TRP A 91 0.76 8.83 24.80
CA TRP A 91 -0.43 8.04 24.52
C TRP A 91 -1.67 8.91 24.74
N TRP A 92 -2.26 9.41 23.66
CA TRP A 92 -3.43 10.28 23.70
C TRP A 92 -4.73 9.46 23.68
N PRO A 93 -5.56 9.50 24.75
CA PRO A 93 -6.80 8.70 24.82
C PRO A 93 -8.02 9.36 24.15
N GLY A 94 -7.90 10.60 23.65
CA GLY A 94 -9.02 11.40 23.16
C GLY A 94 -9.01 11.65 21.65
N ASP A 95 -9.87 12.56 21.18
CA ASP A 95 -9.83 13.04 19.80
C ASP A 95 -8.50 13.79 19.57
N PRO A 96 -7.65 13.39 18.61
CA PRO A 96 -6.40 14.09 18.30
C PRO A 96 -6.62 15.54 17.85
N ARG A 97 -7.83 15.92 17.40
CA ARG A 97 -8.17 17.32 17.07
C ARG A 97 -8.11 18.27 18.26
N ALA A 98 -8.11 17.75 19.48
CA ALA A 98 -7.91 18.55 20.69
C ALA A 98 -6.44 19.02 20.86
N LEU A 99 -5.51 18.49 20.06
CA LEU A 99 -4.10 18.88 20.03
C LEU A 99 -3.82 19.79 18.82
N PRO A 100 -2.79 20.66 18.89
CA PRO A 100 -2.34 21.43 17.74
C PRO A 100 -1.62 20.52 16.74
N LEU A 101 -2.38 19.87 15.85
CA LEU A 101 -1.83 18.92 14.88
C LEU A 101 -0.94 19.60 13.84
N ARG A 102 0.15 18.92 13.45
CA ARG A 102 1.01 19.33 12.32
C ARG A 102 0.20 19.39 11.03
N SER A 103 -0.61 18.37 10.78
CA SER A 103 -1.48 18.24 9.63
C SER A 103 -2.69 17.36 9.96
N LEU A 104 -3.83 17.62 9.31
CA LEU A 104 -5.07 16.85 9.48
C LEU A 104 -5.11 15.56 8.64
N ASP A 105 -4.09 15.32 7.82
CA ASP A 105 -4.00 14.13 6.95
C ASP A 105 -3.83 12.81 7.71
N ILE A 106 -3.52 12.84 9.01
CA ILE A 106 -3.53 11.65 9.87
C ILE A 106 -4.93 11.18 10.23
N LEU A 107 -5.94 12.05 10.20
CA LEU A 107 -7.30 11.68 10.63
C LEU A 107 -7.90 10.54 9.79
N PRO A 108 -7.82 10.56 8.44
CA PRO A 108 -8.29 9.43 7.64
C PRO A 108 -7.50 8.13 7.85
N VAL A 109 -6.25 8.20 8.30
CA VAL A 109 -5.41 7.04 8.66
C VAL A 109 -5.83 6.47 10.00
N LEU A 110 -6.08 7.33 10.98
CA LEU A 110 -6.61 6.95 12.29
C LEU A 110 -7.99 6.31 12.18
N ASP A 111 -8.86 6.82 11.29
CA ASP A 111 -10.14 6.19 10.98
C ASP A 111 -9.97 4.79 10.38
N LEU A 112 -8.96 4.58 9.52
CA LEU A 112 -8.62 3.26 9.00
C LEU A 112 -8.16 2.32 10.12
N ALA A 113 -7.30 2.79 11.02
CA ALA A 113 -6.83 2.02 12.17
C ALA A 113 -7.99 1.60 13.09
N ALA A 114 -8.89 2.54 13.41
CA ALA A 114 -10.06 2.29 14.24
C ALA A 114 -11.04 1.30 13.58
N ARG A 115 -11.28 1.43 12.27
CA ARG A 115 -12.07 0.44 11.50
C ARG A 115 -11.41 -0.93 11.53
N TYR A 116 -10.10 -0.99 11.28
CA TYR A 116 -9.35 -2.25 11.26
C TYR A 116 -9.43 -2.99 12.60
N ARG A 117 -9.26 -2.28 13.72
CA ARG A 117 -9.37 -2.88 15.06
C ARG A 117 -10.76 -3.45 15.37
N ARG A 118 -11.83 -2.80 14.89
CA ARG A 118 -13.22 -3.27 15.10
C ARG A 118 -13.60 -4.44 14.19
N SER A 119 -13.28 -4.32 12.91
CA SER A 119 -13.60 -5.32 11.89
C SER A 119 -12.62 -5.16 10.72
N PRO A 120 -11.53 -5.96 10.67
CA PRO A 120 -10.52 -5.88 9.63
C PRO A 120 -11.14 -5.96 8.22
N PRO A 121 -11.05 -4.91 7.39
CA PRO A 121 -11.59 -4.93 6.04
C PRO A 121 -10.71 -5.75 5.08
N HIS A 122 -9.46 -6.04 5.46
CA HIS A 122 -8.54 -6.89 4.72
C HIS A 122 -7.68 -7.72 5.69
N PRO A 123 -7.16 -8.88 5.26
CA PRO A 123 -6.19 -9.64 6.05
C PRO A 123 -4.91 -8.81 6.32
N PRO A 124 -4.16 -9.14 7.38
CA PRO A 124 -2.84 -8.56 7.65
C PRO A 124 -1.97 -8.59 6.39
N THR A 125 -1.52 -7.41 5.98
CA THR A 125 -0.73 -7.24 4.77
C THR A 125 0.55 -6.51 5.14
N LEU A 126 1.68 -7.23 5.14
CA LEU A 126 3.00 -6.71 5.45
C LEU A 126 3.93 -6.88 4.24
N PRO A 127 4.97 -6.03 4.10
CA PRO A 127 6.01 -6.22 3.09
C PRO A 127 6.67 -7.61 3.21
N ARG A 128 6.99 -8.21 2.07
CA ARG A 128 7.80 -9.44 2.01
C ARG A 128 9.20 -9.14 1.49
N GLU A 129 10.21 -9.68 2.15
CA GLU A 129 11.62 -9.52 1.79
C GLU A 129 12.04 -10.38 0.60
N LEU A 130 11.69 -9.92 -0.61
CA LEU A 130 12.02 -10.56 -1.87
C LEU A 130 12.63 -9.55 -2.84
N PRO A 131 13.64 -9.94 -3.63
CA PRO A 131 14.24 -9.05 -4.61
C PRO A 131 13.25 -8.80 -5.74
N CYS A 132 13.29 -7.59 -6.32
CA CYS A 132 12.51 -7.28 -7.50
C CYS A 132 13.17 -6.20 -8.35
N SER A 133 12.84 -6.19 -9.64
CA SER A 133 13.25 -5.15 -10.60
C SER A 133 12.74 -3.76 -10.15
N PRO A 134 13.29 -2.66 -10.69
CA PRO A 134 12.84 -1.31 -10.34
C PRO A 134 11.32 -1.16 -10.46
N LEU A 135 10.72 -0.38 -9.54
CA LEU A 135 9.28 -0.20 -9.27
C LEU A 135 8.33 -0.89 -10.26
N CYS A 136 7.64 -1.95 -9.83
CA CYS A 136 6.74 -2.72 -10.71
C CYS A 136 5.41 -3.07 -10.05
N LEU A 137 4.42 -3.34 -10.89
CA LEU A 137 3.05 -3.68 -10.52
C LEU A 137 2.71 -5.06 -11.05
N ARG A 138 2.44 -6.01 -10.15
CA ARG A 138 1.92 -7.33 -10.49
C ARG A 138 0.40 -7.29 -10.40
N LEU A 139 -0.26 -7.32 -11.55
CA LEU A 139 -1.69 -7.06 -11.67
C LEU A 139 -2.51 -8.35 -11.57
N LEU A 140 -3.43 -8.39 -10.60
CA LEU A 140 -4.61 -9.25 -10.64
C LEU A 140 -5.75 -8.48 -11.32
N LEU A 141 -6.14 -8.91 -12.51
CA LEU A 141 -7.27 -8.37 -13.25
C LEU A 141 -8.35 -9.45 -13.39
N PRO A 142 -9.38 -9.45 -12.54
CA PRO A 142 -10.50 -10.37 -12.68
C PRO A 142 -11.58 -9.80 -13.59
N PHE A 143 -12.23 -10.69 -14.31
CA PHE A 143 -13.48 -10.44 -15.03
C PHE A 143 -14.52 -11.42 -14.50
N ALA A 144 -15.69 -10.92 -14.11
CA ALA A 144 -16.81 -11.76 -13.69
C ALA A 144 -18.05 -11.42 -14.52
N ASN A 145 -18.77 -12.44 -14.97
CA ASN A 145 -20.02 -12.27 -15.72
C ASN A 145 -21.25 -12.36 -14.78
N ALA A 146 -22.45 -12.15 -15.34
CA ALA A 146 -23.70 -12.23 -14.59
C ALA A 146 -24.04 -13.66 -14.12
N ALA A 147 -23.52 -14.69 -14.79
CA ALA A 147 -23.67 -16.09 -14.37
C ALA A 147 -22.77 -16.45 -13.17
N GLY A 148 -21.84 -15.57 -12.78
CA GLY A 148 -20.91 -15.77 -11.69
C GLY A 148 -19.60 -16.47 -12.08
N ASP A 149 -19.39 -16.77 -13.37
CA ASP A 149 -18.09 -17.23 -13.85
C ASP A 149 -17.03 -16.16 -13.61
N LEU A 150 -15.80 -16.61 -13.35
CA LEU A 150 -14.68 -15.74 -13.06
C LEU A 150 -13.49 -16.10 -13.94
N TRP A 151 -12.88 -15.09 -14.55
CA TRP A 151 -11.64 -15.19 -15.29
C TRP A 151 -10.59 -14.28 -14.68
N VAL A 152 -9.32 -14.66 -14.83
CA VAL A 152 -8.17 -13.81 -14.50
C VAL A 152 -7.26 -13.67 -15.71
N LEU A 153 -6.77 -12.46 -15.94
CA LEU A 153 -5.79 -12.23 -17.00
C LEU A 153 -4.42 -12.77 -16.58
N LEU A 154 -3.83 -13.63 -17.40
CA LEU A 154 -2.50 -14.19 -17.20
C LEU A 154 -1.59 -13.86 -18.38
N ALA A 155 -0.32 -13.61 -18.09
CA ALA A 155 0.75 -13.70 -19.08
C ALA A 155 1.16 -15.17 -19.25
N THR A 156 1.16 -15.65 -20.48
CA THR A 156 1.37 -17.05 -20.87
C THR A 156 2.65 -17.28 -21.68
N ALA A 157 3.52 -16.26 -21.79
CA ALA A 157 4.88 -16.47 -22.27
C ALA A 157 5.67 -17.27 -21.22
N GLY A 158 5.77 -18.58 -21.43
CA GLY A 158 6.35 -19.53 -20.46
C GLY A 158 5.33 -20.00 -19.42
N THR A 159 5.75 -20.14 -18.16
CA THR A 159 4.85 -20.54 -17.05
C THR A 159 3.80 -19.45 -16.80
N PRO A 160 2.48 -19.79 -16.83
CA PRO A 160 1.42 -18.82 -16.60
C PRO A 160 1.60 -18.05 -15.29
N ARG A 161 1.52 -16.72 -15.38
CA ARG A 161 1.73 -15.80 -14.24
C ARG A 161 0.88 -14.56 -14.37
N LEU A 162 0.70 -13.84 -13.28
CA LEU A 162 0.07 -12.52 -13.32
C LEU A 162 0.93 -11.55 -14.17
N PRO A 163 0.30 -10.71 -15.02
CA PRO A 163 1.00 -9.66 -15.74
C PRO A 163 1.79 -8.76 -14.78
N VAL A 164 3.02 -8.42 -15.18
CA VAL A 164 3.87 -7.49 -14.43
C VAL A 164 4.16 -6.29 -15.33
N VAL A 165 3.86 -5.10 -14.83
CA VAL A 165 4.12 -3.83 -15.52
C VAL A 165 5.23 -3.11 -14.77
N ALA A 166 6.30 -2.74 -15.48
CA ALA A 166 7.30 -1.84 -14.92
C ALA A 166 6.75 -0.41 -14.90
N CYS A 167 6.95 0.31 -13.80
CA CYS A 167 6.71 1.75 -13.76
C CYS A 167 7.91 2.45 -14.39
N GLY A 168 7.63 3.43 -15.24
CA GLY A 168 8.69 4.23 -15.85
C GLY A 168 9.42 5.09 -14.81
N THR A 169 10.70 5.32 -15.06
CA THR A 169 11.58 6.11 -14.19
C THR A 169 11.70 7.57 -14.62
N SER A 170 11.09 7.95 -15.75
CA SER A 170 11.10 9.34 -16.18
C SER A 170 10.33 10.22 -15.19
N PRO A 171 10.71 11.50 -14.99
CA PRO A 171 9.98 12.39 -14.09
C PRO A 171 8.49 12.51 -14.42
N SER A 172 8.12 12.46 -15.71
CA SER A 172 6.72 12.47 -16.15
C SER A 172 5.95 11.22 -15.72
N GLU A 173 6.59 10.05 -15.76
CA GLU A 173 5.94 8.78 -15.41
C GLU A 173 5.83 8.62 -13.89
N LEU A 174 6.86 8.99 -13.14
CA LEU A 174 6.81 8.99 -11.68
C LEU A 174 5.75 9.95 -11.12
N ARG A 175 5.51 11.07 -11.81
CA ARG A 175 4.44 12.02 -11.47
C ARG A 175 3.03 11.50 -11.75
N ALA A 176 2.90 10.52 -12.63
CA ALA A 176 1.61 10.00 -13.05
C ALA A 176 1.04 8.99 -12.03
N GLY A 177 1.88 8.46 -11.13
CA GLY A 177 1.51 7.48 -10.12
C GLY A 177 1.46 6.05 -10.63
N LEU A 178 0.90 5.15 -9.84
CA LEU A 178 0.86 3.70 -10.07
C LEU A 178 -0.26 3.30 -11.03
N ARG A 179 -1.29 4.14 -11.20
CA ARG A 179 -2.45 3.79 -12.04
C ARG A 179 -2.14 3.84 -13.55
N PRO A 180 -1.48 4.87 -14.11
CA PRO A 180 -1.31 5.00 -15.56
C PRO A 180 -0.54 3.86 -16.26
N PRO A 181 0.50 3.25 -15.67
CA PRO A 181 1.12 2.06 -16.27
C PRO A 181 0.13 0.91 -16.47
N LEU A 182 -0.81 0.71 -15.53
CA LEU A 182 -1.87 -0.29 -15.65
C LEU A 182 -2.86 0.07 -16.75
N LEU A 183 -3.30 1.34 -16.81
CA LEU A 183 -4.24 1.79 -17.85
C LEU A 183 -3.66 1.62 -19.27
N ARG A 184 -2.36 1.87 -19.43
CA ARG A 184 -1.64 1.64 -20.68
C ARG A 184 -1.69 0.17 -21.08
N LEU A 185 -1.39 -0.75 -20.15
CA LEU A 185 -1.51 -2.19 -20.39
C LEU A 185 -2.93 -2.57 -20.86
N LEU A 186 -3.97 -2.08 -20.19
CA LEU A 186 -5.36 -2.42 -20.53
C LEU A 186 -5.75 -1.92 -21.92
N ARG A 187 -5.42 -0.66 -22.23
CA ARG A 187 -5.74 -0.05 -23.52
C ARG A 187 -5.00 -0.73 -24.66
N ASP A 188 -3.70 -0.94 -24.50
CA ASP A 188 -2.83 -1.40 -25.57
C ASP A 188 -3.01 -2.91 -25.81
N CYS A 189 -3.19 -3.69 -24.74
CA CYS A 189 -3.25 -5.15 -24.82
C CYS A 189 -4.65 -5.77 -24.82
N LEU A 190 -5.72 -5.07 -24.40
CA LEU A 190 -7.07 -5.68 -24.29
C LEU A 190 -8.12 -5.03 -25.20
N ALA A 191 -7.76 -4.04 -26.01
CA ALA A 191 -8.74 -3.24 -26.77
C ALA A 191 -9.83 -2.59 -25.89
N TRP A 192 -9.55 -2.50 -24.59
CA TRP A 192 -10.54 -2.18 -23.58
C TRP A 192 -10.35 -0.72 -23.18
N ASP A 193 -11.43 0.04 -23.22
CA ASP A 193 -11.54 1.32 -22.54
C ASP A 193 -12.38 1.15 -21.24
N PRO A 194 -11.84 0.48 -20.20
CA PRO A 194 -12.58 0.36 -18.96
C PRO A 194 -12.71 1.74 -18.32
N GLN A 195 -13.77 1.95 -17.54
CA GLN A 195 -13.69 2.85 -16.39
C GLN A 195 -13.25 2.00 -15.20
N PRO A 196 -11.94 1.77 -14.98
CA PRO A 196 -11.51 0.88 -13.92
C PRO A 196 -11.93 1.44 -12.57
N GLY A 197 -12.29 0.54 -11.66
CA GLY A 197 -12.62 0.86 -10.28
C GLY A 197 -11.40 1.25 -9.45
N ALA A 198 -11.55 1.23 -8.13
CA ALA A 198 -10.46 1.55 -7.21
C ALA A 198 -9.28 0.58 -7.37
N LEU A 199 -8.07 1.11 -7.23
CA LEU A 199 -6.84 0.32 -7.15
C LEU A 199 -6.70 -0.19 -5.72
N GLY A 200 -6.58 -1.51 -5.57
CA GLY A 200 -6.32 -2.16 -4.29
C GLY A 200 -4.93 -2.77 -4.25
N LEU A 201 -4.31 -2.76 -3.08
CA LEU A 201 -3.04 -3.43 -2.83
C LEU A 201 -3.29 -4.76 -2.09
N LEU A 202 -2.85 -5.86 -2.70
CA LEU A 202 -2.92 -7.21 -2.15
C LEU A 202 -1.66 -7.60 -1.35
N GLY A 203 -0.61 -6.81 -1.46
CA GLY A 203 0.66 -7.01 -0.77
C GLY A 203 1.80 -6.41 -1.56
N LEU A 204 2.98 -6.36 -0.95
CA LEU A 204 4.16 -5.78 -1.57
C LEU A 204 5.40 -6.60 -1.26
N GLN A 205 6.36 -6.51 -2.16
CA GLN A 205 7.67 -7.14 -2.05
C GLN A 205 8.72 -6.05 -2.15
N HIS A 206 9.67 -6.08 -1.25
CA HIS A 206 10.80 -5.17 -1.23
C HIS A 206 11.92 -5.83 -0.44
N ARG A 207 13.12 -5.82 -1.02
CA ARG A 207 14.35 -6.20 -0.34
C ARG A 207 15.32 -5.04 -0.52
N PRO A 208 15.87 -4.49 0.57
CA PRO A 208 16.89 -3.47 0.47
C PRO A 208 18.04 -3.95 -0.39
N GLY A 209 18.36 -3.19 -1.44
CA GLY A 209 19.50 -3.49 -2.30
C GLY A 209 20.81 -3.16 -1.61
N GLY A 210 21.81 -4.05 -1.73
CA GLY A 210 23.21 -3.70 -1.45
C GLY A 210 23.82 -2.80 -2.54
N SER A 211 25.10 -2.45 -2.41
CA SER A 211 25.83 -1.72 -3.45
C SER A 211 25.79 -2.47 -4.79
N GLY A 212 25.15 -1.88 -5.80
CA GLY A 212 25.00 -2.47 -7.14
C GLY A 212 23.75 -3.34 -7.34
N GLU A 213 22.93 -3.56 -6.32
CA GLU A 213 21.62 -4.23 -6.44
C GLU A 213 20.48 -3.20 -6.56
N THR A 214 19.34 -3.61 -7.13
CA THR A 214 18.18 -2.73 -7.25
C THR A 214 17.35 -2.75 -5.98
N ASP A 215 17.13 -1.57 -5.40
CA ASP A 215 16.22 -1.35 -4.26
C ASP A 215 14.73 -1.30 -4.70
N GLY A 216 14.32 -2.32 -5.47
CA GLY A 216 13.03 -2.37 -6.13
C GLY A 216 11.87 -2.55 -5.17
N ILE A 217 10.67 -2.18 -5.64
CA ILE A 217 9.41 -2.52 -4.97
C ILE A 217 8.46 -3.12 -6.01
N CYS A 218 7.86 -4.28 -5.67
CA CYS A 218 6.79 -4.88 -6.44
C CYS A 218 5.48 -4.79 -5.67
N PHE A 219 4.52 -4.03 -6.18
CA PHE A 219 3.17 -3.99 -5.65
C PHE A 219 2.31 -5.07 -6.31
N ASN A 220 1.79 -6.01 -5.53
CA ASN A 220 0.73 -6.90 -6.00
C ASN A 220 -0.59 -6.13 -5.92
N VAL A 221 -1.10 -5.71 -7.06
CA VAL A 221 -2.27 -4.83 -7.15
C VAL A 221 -3.45 -5.56 -7.75
N VAL A 222 -4.65 -5.10 -7.39
CA VAL A 222 -5.89 -5.54 -7.98
C VAL A 222 -6.61 -4.33 -8.55
N LEU A 223 -7.13 -4.49 -9.76
CA LEU A 223 -7.97 -3.49 -10.39
C LEU A 223 -9.36 -4.08 -10.59
N SER A 224 -10.34 -3.55 -9.87
CA SER A 224 -11.72 -3.97 -10.05
C SER A 224 -12.25 -3.39 -11.35
N ILE A 225 -12.88 -4.20 -12.19
CA ILE A 225 -13.65 -3.73 -13.33
C ILE A 225 -15.11 -3.65 -12.87
N PRO A 226 -15.80 -2.50 -13.00
CA PRO A 226 -17.21 -2.42 -12.68
C PRO A 226 -18.02 -3.43 -13.52
N PRO A 227 -19.10 -4.01 -12.98
CA PRO A 227 -19.95 -4.99 -13.67
C PRO A 227 -20.71 -4.44 -14.89
N GLY A 228 -20.36 -3.25 -15.39
CA GLY A 228 -21.03 -2.56 -16.50
C GLY A 228 -20.85 -3.20 -17.88
N SER A 229 -20.04 -4.26 -18.01
CA SER A 229 -20.02 -5.06 -19.23
C SER A 229 -21.10 -6.15 -19.15
N GLN A 230 -22.20 -5.99 -19.88
CA GLN A 230 -23.21 -7.06 -20.15
C GLN A 230 -22.63 -8.24 -20.97
N ARG A 231 -21.33 -8.53 -20.84
CA ARG A 231 -20.65 -9.57 -21.61
C ARG A 231 -20.63 -10.85 -20.78
N ASP A 232 -20.97 -11.96 -21.43
CA ASP A 232 -20.86 -13.28 -20.84
C ASP A 232 -19.41 -13.75 -20.76
N GLU A 233 -18.54 -13.21 -21.63
CA GLU A 233 -17.12 -13.55 -21.73
C GLU A 233 -16.21 -12.31 -21.73
N PRO A 234 -14.96 -12.44 -21.24
CA PRO A 234 -14.02 -11.34 -21.25
C PRO A 234 -13.57 -10.96 -22.68
N PRO A 235 -13.15 -9.70 -22.93
CA PRO A 235 -12.66 -9.28 -24.24
C PRO A 235 -11.39 -10.04 -24.63
N GLU A 236 -11.28 -10.44 -25.90
CA GLU A 236 -10.09 -11.11 -26.42
C GLU A 236 -8.85 -10.19 -26.33
N PRO A 237 -7.74 -10.65 -25.71
CA PRO A 237 -6.50 -9.88 -25.67
C PRO A 237 -5.91 -9.68 -27.07
N ARG A 238 -5.44 -8.47 -27.36
CA ARG A 238 -4.65 -8.14 -28.57
C ARG A 238 -3.23 -8.69 -28.50
N ASP A 239 -2.68 -8.78 -27.30
CA ASP A 239 -1.35 -9.33 -27.08
C ASP A 239 -1.44 -10.86 -26.99
N PRO A 240 -0.81 -11.62 -27.92
CA PRO A 240 -0.85 -13.09 -27.91
C PRO A 240 -0.17 -13.71 -26.68
N ALA A 241 0.64 -12.93 -25.95
CA ALA A 241 1.25 -13.35 -24.69
C ALA A 241 0.30 -13.27 -23.49
N LEU A 242 -0.91 -12.72 -23.66
CA LEU A 242 -1.92 -12.62 -22.61
C LEU A 242 -3.13 -13.50 -22.92
N ARG A 243 -3.66 -14.17 -21.90
CA ARG A 243 -4.88 -14.98 -22.00
C ARG A 243 -5.75 -14.84 -20.77
N TRP A 244 -7.07 -14.89 -20.98
CA TRP A 244 -8.03 -15.05 -19.90
C TRP A 244 -8.07 -16.50 -19.45
N TRP A 245 -7.85 -16.73 -18.17
CA TRP A 245 -7.91 -18.05 -17.56
C TRP A 245 -9.18 -18.17 -16.72
N GLN A 246 -10.08 -19.08 -17.10
CA GLN A 246 -11.29 -19.35 -16.34
C GLN A 246 -10.94 -20.03 -15.01
N VAL A 247 -11.37 -19.44 -13.90
CA VAL A 247 -11.15 -19.95 -12.55
C VAL A 247 -12.23 -20.98 -12.23
N ARG A 248 -11.96 -22.25 -12.54
CA ARG A 248 -12.88 -23.37 -12.31
C ARG A 248 -12.84 -23.93 -10.90
N GLU A 249 -11.74 -23.72 -10.18
CA GLU A 249 -11.60 -24.18 -8.80
C GLU A 249 -12.36 -23.24 -7.85
N GLU A 250 -13.45 -23.73 -7.26
CA GLU A 250 -14.35 -22.93 -6.42
C GLU A 250 -13.63 -22.29 -5.21
N ARG A 251 -12.67 -23.01 -4.61
CA ARG A 251 -11.85 -22.48 -3.50
C ARG A 251 -11.00 -21.30 -3.95
N LEU A 252 -10.38 -21.37 -5.12
CA LEU A 252 -9.57 -20.27 -5.66
C LEU A 252 -10.46 -19.08 -6.05
N ARG A 253 -11.61 -19.36 -6.68
CA ARG A 253 -12.63 -18.35 -7.02
C ARG A 253 -13.09 -17.58 -5.78
N GLY A 254 -13.48 -18.29 -4.72
CA GLY A 254 -13.87 -17.67 -3.44
C GLY A 254 -12.77 -16.79 -2.84
N ARG A 255 -11.50 -17.23 -2.91
CA ARG A 255 -10.36 -16.43 -2.44
C ARG A 255 -10.15 -15.15 -3.27
N ILE A 256 -10.28 -15.23 -4.59
CA ILE A 256 -10.13 -14.04 -5.46
C ILE A 256 -11.25 -13.04 -5.17
N LEU A 257 -12.50 -13.50 -5.12
CA LEU A 257 -13.67 -12.66 -4.82
C LEU A 257 -13.53 -11.98 -3.45
N GLN A 258 -13.10 -12.73 -2.43
CA GLN A 258 -12.82 -12.15 -1.11
C GLN A 258 -11.76 -11.05 -1.19
N ARG A 259 -10.66 -11.28 -1.93
CA ARG A 259 -9.55 -10.32 -2.03
C ARG A 259 -9.89 -9.09 -2.87
N LEU A 260 -10.89 -9.15 -3.75
CA LEU A 260 -11.39 -7.99 -4.48
C LEU A 260 -12.03 -6.95 -3.56
N SER A 261 -12.81 -7.40 -2.57
CA SER A 261 -13.44 -6.52 -1.58
C SER A 261 -12.52 -6.21 -0.39
N ALA A 262 -11.43 -6.96 -0.23
CA ALA A 262 -10.59 -6.96 0.96
C ALA A 262 -9.14 -6.63 0.63
N ALA A 263 -8.90 -5.56 -0.14
CA ALA A 263 -7.57 -5.05 -0.45
C ALA A 263 -7.20 -3.83 0.41
N VAL A 264 -5.91 -3.62 0.63
CA VAL A 264 -5.41 -2.39 1.25
C VAL A 264 -5.70 -1.23 0.28
N PRO A 265 -6.32 -0.13 0.72
CA PRO A 265 -6.60 0.99 -0.17
C PRO A 265 -5.31 1.64 -0.68
N VAL A 266 -5.32 2.02 -1.96
CA VAL A 266 -4.33 2.93 -2.56
C VAL A 266 -5.00 4.28 -2.78
N ARG A 267 -4.43 5.36 -2.24
CA ARG A 267 -4.96 6.73 -2.34
C ARG A 267 -3.95 7.63 -3.03
N SER A 268 -4.42 8.62 -3.78
CA SER A 268 -3.60 9.68 -4.39
C SER A 268 -4.07 11.05 -3.89
#